data_AF-A0A4P9W9R3-F1
#
_entry.id   AF-A0A4P9W9R3-F1
#
_cell.length_a   1.000
_cell.length_b   1.000
_cell.length_c   1.000
_cell.angle_alpha   90.00
_cell.angle_beta   90.00
_cell.angle_gamma   90.00
#
_symmetry.space_group_name_H-M   'P 1'
#
loop_
_entity.id
_entity.type
_entity.pdbx_description
1 polymer ?
#
loop_
_entity_poly.entity_id
_entity_poly.type
_entity_poly.pdbx_seq_one_letter_code
_entity_poly.pdbx_strand_id
1 'polypeptide(L)'
;MQIISALTIVVLATAVIATPTSSTITTVGEGQGCGSNRFTGLVQNCDSGLVCGPFNPHHIPIPPAPFPGVCNAAPAAPTPTAAPTPTAAPITTVGAGQGCGKNRLTGLVQVCQSGLVCGPFNPHHIPIPPALFPGVCDTA
;
A
#
# COMPACT_ATOMS: atom_id res chain seq x y z
N MET A 1 88.97 11.23 2.28
CA MET A 1 88.34 10.13 1.52
C MET A 1 87.06 9.74 2.26
N GLN A 2 85.93 9.73 1.55
CA GLN A 2 84.57 9.73 2.11
C GLN A 2 84.17 8.36 2.69
N ILE A 3 83.50 8.37 3.85
CA ILE A 3 82.84 7.23 4.47
C ILE A 3 81.44 7.14 3.86
N ILE A 4 81.18 6.13 3.04
CA ILE A 4 79.85 5.87 2.48
C ILE A 4 79.07 5.07 3.52
N SER A 5 78.30 5.76 4.35
CA SER A 5 77.37 5.11 5.29
C SER A 5 76.07 4.82 4.54
N ALA A 6 75.84 3.54 4.20
CA ALA A 6 74.63 3.08 3.54
C ALA A 6 73.47 3.08 4.54
N LEU A 7 72.48 3.96 4.32
CA LEU A 7 71.25 4.03 5.11
C LEU A 7 70.26 2.99 4.57
N THR A 8 70.09 1.86 5.26
CA THR A 8 69.02 0.88 4.99
C THR A 8 67.70 1.40 5.55
N ILE A 9 66.77 1.76 4.66
CA ILE A 9 65.39 2.14 5.01
C ILE A 9 64.57 0.86 5.16
N VAL A 10 64.19 0.51 6.39
CA VAL A 10 63.26 -0.58 6.67
C VAL A 10 61.84 -0.04 6.53
N VAL A 11 61.15 -0.43 5.45
CA VAL A 11 59.73 -0.13 5.25
C VAL A 11 58.91 -1.13 6.07
N LEU A 12 58.41 -0.69 7.22
CA LEU A 12 57.54 -1.47 8.09
C LEU A 12 56.12 -1.44 7.51
N ALA A 13 55.74 -2.48 6.75
CA ALA A 13 54.38 -2.65 6.26
C ALA A 13 53.46 -3.05 7.42
N THR A 14 52.70 -2.09 7.96
CA THR A 14 51.64 -2.36 8.94
C THR A 14 50.44 -2.98 8.23
N ALA A 15 50.30 -4.29 8.35
CA ALA A 15 49.06 -4.98 8.02
C ALA A 15 47.99 -4.62 9.06
N VAL A 16 47.07 -3.72 8.71
CA VAL A 16 45.87 -3.45 9.52
C VAL A 16 44.95 -4.66 9.39
N ILE A 17 44.98 -5.55 10.38
CA ILE A 17 44.01 -6.62 10.51
C ILE A 17 42.71 -5.95 10.99
N ALA A 18 41.76 -5.76 10.08
CA ALA A 18 40.41 -5.38 10.45
C ALA A 18 39.78 -6.56 11.21
N THR A 19 39.77 -6.50 12.54
CA THR A 19 38.95 -7.42 13.36
C THR A 19 37.49 -7.25 12.95
N PRO A 20 36.80 -8.32 12.49
CA PRO A 20 35.37 -8.24 12.29
C PRO A 20 34.73 -7.99 13.66
N THR A 21 34.10 -6.84 13.83
CA THR A 21 33.22 -6.60 14.98
C THR A 21 32.04 -7.54 14.83
N SER A 22 32.09 -8.68 15.54
CA SER A 22 30.98 -9.60 15.64
C SER A 22 29.86 -8.88 16.40
N SER A 23 28.90 -8.31 15.69
CA SER A 23 27.68 -7.79 16.31
C SER A 23 26.90 -8.98 16.85
N THR A 24 26.95 -9.18 18.17
CA THR A 24 26.09 -10.16 18.85
C THR A 24 24.65 -9.73 18.64
N ILE A 25 23.90 -10.51 17.87
CA ILE A 25 22.45 -10.30 17.70
C ILE A 25 21.75 -11.04 18.83
N THR A 26 21.05 -10.31 19.68
CA THR A 26 20.26 -10.87 20.79
C THR A 26 18.78 -10.69 20.49
N THR A 27 17.95 -11.69 20.79
CA THR A 27 16.49 -11.54 20.69
C THR A 27 15.91 -11.04 22.01
N VAL A 28 14.91 -10.16 21.94
CA VAL A 28 14.28 -9.51 23.09
C VAL A 28 12.76 -9.48 22.94
N GLY A 29 12.07 -9.53 24.09
CA GLY A 29 10.61 -9.63 24.18
C GLY A 29 9.90 -8.27 24.11
N GLU A 30 8.58 -8.31 24.21
CA GLU A 30 7.72 -7.13 24.18
C GLU A 30 8.10 -6.12 25.28
N GLY A 31 8.13 -4.83 24.92
CA GLY A 31 8.51 -3.75 25.83
C GLY A 31 10.02 -3.60 26.07
N GLN A 32 10.86 -4.46 25.49
CA GLN A 32 12.31 -4.34 25.58
C GLN A 32 12.87 -3.47 24.44
N GLY A 33 14.02 -2.84 24.69
CA GLY A 33 14.71 -2.00 23.72
C GLY A 33 15.18 -2.80 22.51
N CYS A 34 15.07 -2.25 21.30
CA CYS A 34 15.45 -2.94 20.08
C CYS A 34 16.20 -2.03 19.11
N GLY A 35 16.92 -2.66 18.19
CA GLY A 35 17.81 -2.02 17.22
C GLY A 35 19.27 -2.02 17.67
N SER A 36 20.08 -1.20 16.99
CA SER A 36 21.52 -1.13 17.26
C SER A 36 21.82 -0.16 18.40
N ASN A 37 22.48 -0.66 19.42
CA ASN A 37 23.03 0.13 20.51
C ASN A 37 24.11 1.08 19.96
N ARG A 38 23.91 2.39 20.15
CA ARG A 38 24.81 3.43 19.63
C ARG A 38 26.21 3.43 20.26
N PHE A 39 26.42 2.72 21.36
CA PHE A 39 27.68 2.74 22.12
C PHE A 39 28.43 1.42 22.08
N THR A 40 27.73 0.28 22.03
CA THR A 40 28.37 -1.05 22.15
C THR A 40 28.34 -1.88 20.88
N GLY A 41 27.65 -1.43 19.83
CA GLY A 41 27.47 -2.22 18.59
C GLY A 41 26.60 -3.47 18.77
N LEU A 42 25.98 -3.65 19.94
CA LEU A 42 25.02 -4.70 20.24
C LEU A 42 23.74 -4.47 19.44
N VAL A 43 23.25 -5.50 18.75
CA VAL A 43 22.00 -5.43 17.99
C VAL A 43 20.95 -6.28 18.70
N GLN A 44 19.82 -5.68 19.06
CA GLN A 44 18.70 -6.39 19.65
C GLN A 44 17.55 -6.50 18.65
N ASN A 45 17.18 -7.73 18.30
CA ASN A 45 16.04 -8.05 17.45
C ASN A 45 14.83 -8.41 18.30
N CYS A 46 13.63 -8.08 17.83
CA CYS A 46 12.43 -8.50 18.51
C CYS A 46 12.15 -9.99 18.29
N ASP A 47 11.56 -10.64 19.30
CA ASP A 47 11.06 -12.00 19.17
C ASP A 47 10.01 -12.13 18.06
N SER A 48 9.75 -13.37 17.65
CA SER A 48 8.82 -13.67 16.55
C SER A 48 7.42 -13.09 16.82
N GLY A 49 6.90 -12.32 15.86
CA GLY A 49 5.59 -11.66 15.98
C GLY A 49 5.63 -10.25 16.59
N LEU A 50 6.82 -9.77 16.97
CA LEU A 50 7.04 -8.42 17.43
C LEU A 50 7.78 -7.58 16.38
N VAL A 51 7.50 -6.29 16.33
CA VAL A 51 8.15 -5.31 15.44
C VAL A 51 8.88 -4.26 16.26
N CYS A 52 10.10 -3.93 15.83
CA CYS A 52 10.87 -2.85 16.45
C CYS A 52 10.29 -1.51 16.00
N GLY A 53 9.61 -0.83 16.91
CA GLY A 53 8.92 0.43 16.65
C GLY A 53 9.42 1.59 17.52
N PRO A 54 8.95 2.82 17.24
CA PRO A 54 9.26 3.97 18.09
C PRO A 54 8.72 3.75 19.51
N PHE A 55 9.47 4.26 20.49
CA PHE A 55 9.03 4.27 21.89
C PHE A 55 7.79 5.14 22.06
N ASN A 56 6.72 4.56 22.61
CA ASN A 56 5.53 5.31 23.01
C ASN A 56 5.46 5.36 24.56
N PRO A 57 5.66 6.54 25.19
CA PRO A 57 5.72 6.68 26.64
C PRO A 57 4.40 6.39 27.37
N HIS A 58 3.29 6.23 26.65
CA HIS A 58 2.00 5.91 27.25
C HIS A 58 1.93 4.51 27.88
N HIS A 59 2.82 3.59 27.51
CA HIS A 59 2.82 2.20 28.01
C HIS A 59 4.06 1.84 28.84
N ILE A 60 5.19 2.53 28.64
CA ILE A 60 6.45 2.30 29.36
C ILE A 60 7.03 3.67 29.76
N PRO A 61 7.26 3.96 31.05
CA PRO A 61 7.68 5.30 31.50
C PRO A 61 9.13 5.67 31.20
N ILE A 62 9.98 4.70 30.86
CA ILE A 62 11.42 4.88 30.74
C ILE A 62 11.84 4.57 29.30
N PRO A 63 12.44 5.54 28.57
CA PRO A 63 12.99 5.25 27.25
C PRO A 63 14.11 4.22 27.40
N PRO A 64 14.15 3.15 26.60
CA PRO A 64 15.22 2.18 26.66
C PRO A 64 16.47 2.76 25.99
N ALA A 65 17.06 3.78 26.61
CA ALA A 65 18.43 4.14 26.33
C ALA A 65 19.30 2.91 26.64
N PRO A 66 20.18 2.47 25.74
CA PRO A 66 20.72 3.16 24.55
C PRO A 66 20.14 2.74 23.18
N PHE A 67 19.01 2.06 23.16
CA PHE A 67 18.40 1.50 21.95
C PHE A 67 17.42 2.48 21.27
N PRO A 68 17.34 2.48 19.92
CA PRO A 68 16.52 3.42 19.17
C PRO A 68 15.01 3.13 19.20
N GLY A 69 14.58 1.93 19.59
CA GLY A 69 13.18 1.52 19.55
C GLY A 69 12.79 0.53 20.65
N VAL A 70 11.54 0.09 20.60
CA VAL A 70 10.95 -0.92 21.49
C VAL A 70 10.22 -1.98 20.69
N CYS A 71 10.30 -3.24 21.13
CA CYS A 71 9.53 -4.33 20.54
C CYS A 71 8.06 -4.25 20.93
N ASN A 72 7.19 -4.12 19.92
CA ASN A 72 5.75 -4.06 20.09
C ASN A 72 5.08 -5.19 19.29
N ALA A 73 3.86 -5.57 19.68
CA ALA A 73 3.07 -6.51 18.89
C ALA A 73 2.92 -6.02 17.44
N ALA A 74 3.17 -6.91 16.47
CA ALA A 74 2.90 -6.61 15.08
C ALA A 74 1.40 -6.29 14.89
N PRO A 75 1.05 -5.22 14.15
CA PRO A 75 -0.34 -4.98 13.79
C PRO A 75 -0.92 -6.21 13.09
N ALA A 76 -2.11 -6.64 13.51
CA ALA A 76 -2.80 -7.74 12.85
C ALA A 76 -2.99 -7.39 11.36
N ALA A 77 -2.73 -8.36 10.49
CA ALA A 77 -2.99 -8.19 9.06
C ALA A 77 -4.48 -7.85 8.86
N PRO A 78 -4.83 -6.87 8.01
CA PRO A 78 -6.22 -6.58 7.73
C PRO A 78 -6.87 -7.82 7.11
N THR A 79 -7.97 -8.29 7.71
CA THR A 79 -8.79 -9.34 7.12
C THR A 79 -9.24 -8.87 5.73
N PRO A 80 -9.06 -9.68 4.67
CA PRO A 80 -9.55 -9.29 3.35
C PRO A 80 -11.07 -9.15 3.40
N THR A 81 -11.57 -7.92 3.28
CA THR A 81 -12.99 -7.64 3.11
C THR A 81 -13.42 -8.21 1.76
N ALA A 82 -14.41 -9.10 1.75
CA ALA A 82 -14.96 -9.63 0.52
C ALA A 82 -15.45 -8.48 -0.38
N ALA A 83 -15.00 -8.47 -1.63
CA ALA A 83 -15.46 -7.50 -2.63
C ALA A 83 -16.96 -7.69 -2.89
N PRO A 84 -17.74 -6.61 -3.06
CA PRO A 84 -19.15 -6.72 -3.39
C PRO A 84 -19.29 -7.45 -4.74
N THR A 85 -20.15 -8.46 -4.76
CA THR A 85 -20.54 -9.14 -5.99
C THR A 85 -21.30 -8.16 -6.88
N PRO A 86 -20.96 -8.01 -8.18
CA PRO A 86 -21.69 -7.10 -9.06
C PRO A 86 -23.11 -7.62 -9.29
N THR A 87 -24.10 -6.94 -8.71
CA THR A 87 -25.51 -7.16 -9.02
C THR A 87 -25.78 -6.70 -10.45
N ALA A 88 -26.35 -7.58 -11.28
CA ALA A 88 -26.77 -7.20 -12.63
C ALA A 88 -27.75 -6.02 -12.56
N ALA A 89 -27.51 -4.98 -13.37
CA ALA A 89 -28.40 -3.84 -13.44
C ALA A 89 -29.80 -4.32 -13.89
N PRO A 90 -30.89 -3.88 -13.23
CA PRO A 90 -32.23 -4.25 -13.64
C PRO A 90 -32.47 -3.77 -15.07
N ILE A 91 -32.89 -4.70 -15.94
CA ILE A 91 -33.29 -4.41 -17.31
C ILE A 91 -34.80 -4.15 -17.28
N THR A 92 -35.23 -2.96 -17.71
CA THR A 92 -36.63 -2.58 -17.79
C THR A 92 -37.05 -2.46 -19.26
N THR A 93 -38.19 -3.04 -19.62
CA THR A 93 -38.75 -2.90 -20.97
C THR A 93 -39.66 -1.68 -21.03
N VAL A 94 -39.55 -0.84 -22.06
CA VAL A 94 -40.30 0.43 -22.19
C VAL A 94 -40.96 0.57 -23.56
N GLY A 95 -42.07 1.33 -23.62
CA GLY A 95 -42.87 1.53 -24.82
C GLY A 95 -42.40 2.71 -25.70
N ALA A 96 -43.16 2.98 -26.76
CA ALA A 96 -42.87 4.06 -27.71
C ALA A 96 -42.80 5.44 -27.02
N GLY A 97 -41.86 6.27 -27.44
CA GLY A 97 -41.63 7.60 -26.87
C GLY A 97 -40.87 7.59 -25.53
N GLN A 98 -40.50 6.42 -25.00
CA GLN A 98 -39.72 6.31 -23.76
C GLN A 98 -38.22 6.20 -24.02
N GLY A 99 -37.42 6.74 -23.09
CA GLY A 99 -35.96 6.65 -23.17
C GLY A 99 -35.46 5.21 -23.22
N CYS A 100 -34.42 4.94 -23.99
CA CYS A 100 -33.82 3.61 -24.13
C CYS A 100 -32.31 3.66 -24.06
N GLY A 101 -31.70 2.54 -23.67
CA GLY A 101 -30.29 2.39 -23.39
C GLY A 101 -29.95 2.54 -21.90
N LYS A 102 -28.67 2.73 -21.60
CA LYS A 102 -28.18 2.83 -20.22
C LYS A 102 -28.36 4.25 -19.69
N ASN A 103 -29.09 4.39 -18.58
CA ASN A 103 -29.25 5.65 -17.88
C ASN A 103 -27.89 6.15 -17.36
N ARG A 104 -27.56 7.41 -17.65
CA ARG A 104 -26.25 8.00 -17.28
C ARG A 104 -26.07 8.23 -15.78
N LEU A 105 -27.16 8.37 -15.02
CA LEU A 105 -27.14 8.63 -13.58
C LEU A 105 -27.31 7.34 -12.76
N THR A 106 -28.26 6.49 -13.14
CA THR A 106 -28.66 5.33 -12.32
C THR A 106 -28.08 4.02 -12.83
N GLY A 107 -27.49 3.98 -14.02
CA GLY A 107 -27.01 2.76 -14.66
C GLY A 107 -28.13 1.79 -15.08
N LEU A 108 -29.40 2.17 -14.88
CA LEU A 108 -30.58 1.41 -15.31
C LEU A 108 -30.53 1.17 -16.81
N VAL A 109 -30.75 -0.07 -17.25
CA VAL A 109 -30.79 -0.40 -18.67
C VAL A 109 -32.25 -0.50 -19.10
N GLN A 110 -32.65 0.37 -20.03
CA GLN A 110 -33.97 0.32 -20.65
C GLN A 110 -33.88 -0.24 -22.07
N VAL A 111 -34.69 -1.26 -22.36
CA VAL A 111 -34.81 -1.87 -23.69
C VAL A 111 -36.21 -1.64 -24.24
N CYS A 112 -36.33 -1.50 -25.56
CA CYS A 112 -37.63 -1.26 -26.18
C CYS A 112 -38.49 -2.52 -26.18
N GLN A 113 -39.81 -2.33 -26.06
CA GLN A 113 -40.77 -3.41 -26.30
C GLN A 113 -40.59 -4.01 -27.69
N SER A 114 -41.01 -5.27 -27.84
CA SER A 114 -40.92 -5.99 -29.11
C SER A 114 -41.59 -5.19 -30.24
N GLY A 115 -40.88 -5.02 -31.36
CA GLY A 115 -41.34 -4.23 -32.50
C GLY A 115 -40.91 -2.76 -32.51
N LEU A 116 -40.19 -2.30 -31.48
CA LEU A 116 -39.64 -0.94 -31.39
C LEU A 116 -38.10 -0.98 -31.42
N VAL A 117 -37.49 0.06 -31.99
CA VAL A 117 -36.05 0.23 -32.12
C VAL A 117 -35.59 1.41 -31.27
N CYS A 118 -34.47 1.23 -30.58
CA CYS A 118 -33.83 2.30 -29.83
C CYS A 118 -33.08 3.23 -30.80
N GLY A 119 -33.68 4.38 -31.12
CA GLY A 119 -33.16 5.35 -32.07
C GLY A 119 -32.69 6.65 -31.41
N PRO A 120 -31.96 7.50 -32.15
CA PRO A 120 -31.61 8.85 -31.69
C PRO A 120 -32.88 9.68 -31.46
N PHE A 121 -32.87 10.53 -30.44
CA PHE A 121 -33.99 11.43 -30.15
C PHE A 121 -34.25 12.38 -31.33
N ASN A 122 -35.47 12.34 -31.87
CA ASN A 122 -35.96 13.32 -32.84
C ASN A 122 -37.03 14.22 -32.19
N PRO A 123 -36.75 15.52 -31.97
CA PRO A 123 -37.68 16.44 -31.31
C PRO A 123 -38.98 16.71 -32.09
N HIS A 124 -39.04 16.33 -33.37
CA HIS A 124 -40.27 16.45 -34.18
C HIS A 124 -41.35 15.43 -33.83
N HIS A 125 -40.98 14.29 -33.23
CA HIS A 125 -41.91 13.20 -32.90
C HIS A 125 -42.18 13.11 -31.39
N ILE A 126 -41.24 13.56 -30.56
CA ILE A 126 -41.32 13.42 -29.10
C ILE A 126 -40.93 14.76 -28.45
N PRO A 127 -41.85 15.40 -27.71
CA PRO A 127 -41.65 16.76 -27.21
C PRO A 127 -40.67 16.87 -26.03
N ILE A 128 -40.28 15.75 -25.41
CA ILE A 128 -39.41 15.75 -24.23
C ILE A 128 -38.18 14.88 -24.50
N PRO A 129 -36.97 15.46 -24.55
CA PRO A 129 -35.75 14.68 -24.66
C PRO A 129 -35.60 13.80 -23.41
N PRO A 130 -35.31 12.50 -23.54
CA PRO A 130 -34.91 11.72 -22.39
C PRO A 130 -33.51 12.18 -21.97
N ALA A 131 -33.44 13.21 -21.12
CA ALA A 131 -32.18 13.85 -20.71
C ALA A 131 -31.15 12.88 -20.10
N LEU A 132 -31.60 11.68 -19.73
CA LEU A 132 -30.81 10.67 -19.02
C LEU A 132 -30.53 9.40 -19.83
N PHE A 133 -31.16 9.23 -21.01
CA PHE A 133 -31.03 8.04 -21.84
C PHE A 133 -30.46 8.38 -23.22
N PRO A 134 -29.64 7.49 -23.82
CA PRO A 134 -28.98 7.76 -25.10
C PRO A 134 -29.92 7.74 -26.32
N GLY A 135 -31.13 7.19 -26.21
CA GLY A 135 -32.10 7.15 -27.30
C GLY A 135 -33.54 7.11 -26.83
N VAL A 136 -34.46 6.96 -27.78
CA VAL A 136 -35.89 6.71 -27.55
C VAL A 136 -36.35 5.50 -28.35
N CYS A 137 -37.27 4.72 -27.79
CA CYS A 137 -37.99 3.69 -28.51
C CYS A 137 -38.97 4.28 -29.52
N ASP A 138 -38.76 3.97 -30.79
CA ASP A 138 -39.63 4.33 -31.90
C ASP A 138 -39.91 3.11 -32.79
N THR A 139 -40.89 3.21 -33.67
CA THR A 139 -41.10 2.19 -34.71
C THR A 139 -39.93 2.19 -35.68
N ALA A 140 -39.48 1.00 -36.08
CA ALA A 140 -38.42 0.83 -37.08
C ALA A 140 -38.76 1.52 -38.41
#